data_AF-A0A183E1Q3-F1
#
_entry.id   AF-A0A183E1Q3-F1
#
_cell.length_a   1.000
_cell.length_b   1.000
_cell.length_c   1.000
_cell.angle_alpha   90.00
_cell.angle_beta   90.00
_cell.angle_gamma   90.00
#
_symmetry.space_group_name_H-M   'P 1'
#
loop_
_entity.id
_entity.type
_entity.pdbx_description
1 polymer ?
#
loop_
_entity_poly.entity_id
_entity_poly.type
_entity_poly.pdbx_seq_one_letter_code
_entity_poly.pdbx_strand_id
1 'polypeptide(L)'
;MIAAGNYRDAIACATLFDFQSHFTLNELVIPCMLQDRFVAVDAFIKGEKKLQEELVRYFDGLEYRQKKIMTIPMAKLQKKAIEKLVVRLLSAYNLTAQDVAPNLSRTRREGSLRHITFLYFVENRSS
;
A
#
# COMPACT_ATOMS: atom_id res chain seq x y z
N MET A 1 -9.77 14.63 17.56
CA MET A 1 -9.64 14.67 16.09
C MET A 1 -9.81 13.29 15.47
N ILE A 2 -8.98 12.29 15.84
CA ILE A 2 -9.12 10.90 15.37
C ILE A 2 -10.49 10.29 15.74
N ALA A 3 -10.92 10.38 17.01
CA ALA A 3 -12.22 9.88 17.46
C ALA A 3 -13.44 10.53 16.77
N ALA A 4 -13.26 11.71 16.17
CA ALA A 4 -14.29 12.42 15.42
C ALA A 4 -14.22 12.12 13.90
N GLY A 5 -13.34 11.21 13.47
CA GLY A 5 -13.11 10.90 12.06
C GLY A 5 -12.39 11.98 11.26
N ASN A 6 -11.92 13.05 11.91
CA ASN A 6 -11.20 14.14 11.27
C ASN A 6 -9.69 13.83 11.17
N TYR A 7 -9.37 12.87 10.29
CA TYR A 7 -8.01 12.39 10.10
C TYR A 7 -7.11 13.42 9.40
N ARG A 8 -7.67 14.30 8.56
CA ARG A 8 -6.91 15.35 7.88
C ARG A 8 -6.27 16.32 8.87
N ASP A 9 -7.05 16.82 9.81
CA ASP A 9 -6.54 17.79 10.77
C ASP A 9 -5.67 17.08 11.82
N ALA A 10 -6.01 15.83 12.17
CA ALA A 10 -5.17 15.00 13.05
C ALA A 10 -3.76 14.80 12.49
N ILE A 11 -3.61 14.43 11.21
CA ILE A 11 -2.29 14.18 10.62
C ILE A 11 -1.50 15.46 10.42
N ALA A 12 -2.17 16.57 10.08
CA ALA A 12 -1.53 17.88 9.98
C ALA A 12 -0.97 18.33 11.34
N CYS A 13 -1.76 18.19 12.41
CA CYS A 13 -1.29 18.49 13.77
C CYS A 13 -0.16 17.55 14.19
N ALA A 14 -0.30 16.25 13.97
CA ALA A 14 0.73 15.28 14.35
C ALA A 14 2.06 15.52 13.62
N THR A 15 2.01 15.96 12.35
CA THR A 15 3.19 16.36 11.59
C THR A 15 3.80 17.66 12.13
N LEU A 16 2.97 18.66 12.44
CA LEU A 16 3.44 19.97 12.91
C LEU A 16 4.10 19.91 14.30
N PHE A 17 3.64 19.01 15.16
CA PHE A 17 4.17 18.82 16.52
C PHE A 17 5.21 17.70 16.62
N ASP A 18 5.62 17.10 15.50
CA ASP A 18 6.61 16.03 15.45
C ASP A 18 6.23 14.81 16.34
N PHE A 19 4.96 14.39 16.27
CA PHE A 19 4.39 13.28 17.03
C PHE A 19 4.30 11.96 16.25
N GLN A 20 5.19 11.74 15.29
CA GLN A 20 5.25 10.54 14.45
C GLN A 20 5.40 9.27 15.28
N SER A 21 6.20 9.32 16.35
CA SER A 21 6.43 8.20 17.27
C SER A 21 5.23 7.85 18.15
N HIS A 22 4.24 8.74 18.25
CA HIS A 22 3.08 8.60 19.15
C HIS A 22 1.86 7.96 18.49
N PHE A 23 1.85 7.79 17.16
CA PHE A 23 0.73 7.21 16.42
C PHE A 23 1.16 5.95 15.68
N THR A 24 0.33 4.91 15.78
CA THR A 24 0.50 3.72 14.94
C THR A 24 -0.05 3.96 13.54
N LEU A 25 0.40 3.16 12.56
CA LEU A 25 -0.12 3.23 11.19
C LEU A 25 -1.64 3.10 11.12
N ASN A 26 -2.22 2.19 11.90
CA ASN A 26 -3.67 1.91 11.84
C ASN A 26 -4.52 3.04 12.41
N GLU A 27 -3.99 3.82 13.36
CA GLU A 27 -4.72 4.89 14.02
C GLU A 27 -4.85 6.16 13.16
N LEU A 28 -3.85 6.43 12.32
CA LEU A 28 -3.77 7.69 11.60
C LEU A 28 -3.44 7.53 10.12
N VAL A 29 -2.35 6.82 9.81
CA VAL A 29 -1.78 6.76 8.45
C VAL A 29 -2.69 6.00 7.49
N ILE A 30 -3.15 4.80 7.86
CA ILE A 30 -4.02 3.97 7.01
C ILE A 30 -5.36 4.67 6.74
N PRO A 31 -6.09 5.19 7.74
CA PRO A 31 -7.30 5.98 7.49
C PRO A 31 -7.07 7.16 6.54
N CYS A 32 -5.99 7.93 6.72
CA CYS A 32 -5.64 9.04 5.83
C CYS A 32 -5.37 8.58 4.39
N MET A 33 -4.61 7.50 4.20
CA MET A 33 -4.32 6.94 2.88
C MET A 33 -5.59 6.53 2.14
N LEU A 34 -6.55 5.92 2.85
CA LEU A 34 -7.82 5.48 2.29
C LEU A 34 -8.75 6.66 1.91
N GLN A 35 -8.53 7.83 2.50
CA GLN A 35 -9.21 9.09 2.16
C GLN A 35 -8.47 9.91 1.09
N ASP A 36 -7.58 9.28 0.31
CA ASP A 36 -6.76 9.90 -0.75
C ASP A 36 -5.87 11.05 -0.26
N ARG A 37 -5.50 11.06 1.03
CA ARG A 37 -4.67 12.09 1.64
C ARG A 37 -3.17 11.75 1.57
N PHE A 38 -2.71 11.33 0.39
CA PHE A 38 -1.33 10.89 0.20
C PHE A 38 -0.30 11.95 0.59
N VAL A 39 -0.51 13.21 0.18
CA VAL A 39 0.43 14.32 0.45
C VAL A 39 0.64 14.54 1.95
N ALA A 40 -0.44 14.44 2.74
CA ALA A 40 -0.36 14.63 4.19
C ALA A 40 0.33 13.45 4.88
N VAL A 41 0.07 12.24 4.40
CA VAL A 41 0.76 11.03 4.87
C VAL A 41 2.25 11.09 4.55
N ASP A 42 2.59 11.49 3.33
CA ASP A 42 3.96 11.60 2.86
C ASP A 42 4.76 12.61 3.70
N ALA A 43 4.16 13.75 4.01
CA ALA A 43 4.75 14.73 4.92
C ALA A 43 4.96 14.17 6.34
N PHE A 44 3.98 13.43 6.86
CA PHE A 44 4.04 12.85 8.21
C PHE A 44 5.14 11.80 8.35
N ILE A 45 5.27 10.87 7.39
CA ILE A 45 6.27 9.79 7.47
C ILE A 45 7.60 10.14 6.78
N LYS A 46 7.80 11.40 6.42
CA LYS A 46 9.03 11.84 5.75
C LYS A 46 10.21 11.64 6.70
N GLY A 47 11.25 10.95 6.22
CA GLY A 47 12.42 10.61 7.04
C GLY A 47 12.25 9.36 7.92
N GLU A 48 11.01 8.90 8.15
CA GLU A 48 10.70 7.74 8.98
C GLU A 48 10.70 6.44 8.17
N LYS A 49 11.90 5.92 7.86
CA LYS A 49 12.07 4.72 7.03
C LYS A 49 11.25 3.52 7.53
N LYS A 50 11.19 3.28 8.85
CA LYS A 50 10.42 2.17 9.42
C LYS A 50 8.93 2.29 9.12
N LEU A 51 8.35 3.48 9.28
CA LEU A 51 6.94 3.74 8.98
C LEU A 51 6.65 3.59 7.47
N GLN A 52 7.57 4.04 6.62
CA GLN A 52 7.47 3.87 5.17
C GLN A 52 7.45 2.38 4.77
N GLU A 53 8.36 1.58 5.31
CA GLU A 53 8.39 0.14 5.05
C GLU A 53 7.14 -0.57 5.56
N GLU A 54 6.70 -0.26 6.79
CA GLU A 54 5.48 -0.85 7.36
C GLU A 54 4.23 -0.47 6.57
N LEU A 55 4.14 0.76 6.05
CA LEU A 55 3.05 1.21 5.19
C LEU A 55 2.99 0.38 3.90
N VAL A 56 4.14 0.16 3.25
CA VAL A 56 4.23 -0.69 2.06
C VAL A 56 3.81 -2.13 2.39
N ARG A 57 4.33 -2.71 3.47
CA ARG A 57 3.96 -4.08 3.92
C ARG A 57 2.48 -4.21 4.21
N TYR A 58 1.85 -3.17 4.79
CA TYR A 58 0.42 -3.17 5.08
C TYR A 58 -0.41 -3.29 3.80
N PHE A 59 -0.14 -2.46 2.80
CA PHE A 59 -0.87 -2.48 1.54
C PHE A 59 -0.55 -3.70 0.67
N ASP A 60 0.70 -4.17 0.67
CA ASP A 60 1.08 -5.41 -0.01
C ASP A 60 0.37 -6.65 0.58
N GLY A 61 0.11 -6.65 1.89
CA GLY A 61 -0.62 -7.71 2.58
C GLY A 61 -2.15 -7.56 2.58
N LEU A 62 -2.70 -6.49 2.02
CA LEU A 62 -4.12 -6.14 2.18
C LEU A 62 -5.06 -7.19 1.56
N GLU A 63 -4.67 -7.81 0.44
CA GLU A 63 -5.46 -8.87 -0.24
C GLU A 63 -5.74 -10.06 0.69
N TYR A 64 -4.79 -10.42 1.56
CA TYR A 64 -4.95 -11.50 2.54
C TYR A 64 -5.71 -11.06 3.80
N ARG A 65 -5.69 -9.75 4.13
CA ARG A 65 -6.33 -9.17 5.31
C ARG A 65 -7.79 -8.76 5.10
N GLN A 66 -8.22 -8.59 3.84
CA GLN A 66 -9.58 -8.22 3.44
C GLN A 66 -10.68 -9.14 4.00
N LYS A 67 -10.37 -10.38 4.39
CA LYS A 67 -11.35 -11.30 4.96
C LYS A 67 -11.85 -10.93 6.37
N LYS A 68 -11.26 -9.96 7.06
CA LYS A 68 -11.63 -9.67 8.46
C LYS A 68 -11.93 -8.22 8.80
N ILE A 69 -11.58 -7.25 7.95
CA ILE A 69 -11.64 -5.85 8.35
C ILE A 69 -11.98 -5.01 7.12
N MET A 70 -13.16 -4.38 7.10
CA MET A 70 -13.30 -2.93 6.88
C MET A 70 -14.59 -2.49 6.16
N THR A 71 -15.14 -1.40 6.69
CA THR A 71 -16.18 -0.47 6.20
C THR A 71 -15.69 0.48 5.09
N ILE A 72 -14.66 0.10 4.31
CA ILE A 72 -14.06 0.95 3.26
C ILE A 72 -14.80 0.75 1.93
N PRO A 73 -14.94 1.80 1.09
CA PRO A 73 -15.45 1.63 -0.28
C PRO A 73 -14.63 0.60 -1.08
N MET A 74 -15.27 -0.51 -1.43
CA MET A 74 -14.68 -1.68 -2.11
C MET A 74 -13.94 -1.34 -3.42
N ALA A 75 -14.28 -0.23 -4.08
CA ALA A 75 -13.63 0.21 -5.32
C ALA A 75 -12.11 0.47 -5.14
N LYS A 76 -11.66 0.93 -3.96
CA LYS A 76 -10.24 1.18 -3.67
C LYS A 76 -9.47 -0.07 -3.26
N LEU A 77 -10.21 -1.14 -2.96
CA LEU A 77 -9.69 -2.42 -2.49
C LEU A 77 -9.50 -3.42 -3.64
N GLN A 78 -9.70 -2.99 -4.89
CA GLN A 78 -9.39 -3.81 -6.06
C GLN A 78 -7.91 -4.14 -6.12
N LYS A 79 -7.59 -5.42 -6.35
CA LYS A 79 -6.21 -5.94 -6.44
C LYS A 79 -5.29 -5.06 -7.28
N LYS A 80 -5.68 -4.72 -8.52
CA LYS A 80 -4.87 -3.88 -9.42
C LYS A 80 -4.64 -2.46 -8.88
N ALA A 81 -5.59 -1.89 -8.15
CA ALA A 81 -5.45 -0.57 -7.56
C ALA A 81 -4.44 -0.60 -6.40
N ILE A 82 -4.51 -1.64 -5.57
CA ILE A 82 -3.56 -1.88 -4.47
C ILE A 82 -2.14 -2.10 -5.02
N GLU A 83 -1.99 -2.95 -6.05
CA GLU A 83 -0.68 -3.17 -6.69
C GLU A 83 -0.07 -1.87 -7.21
N LYS A 84 -0.87 -1.03 -7.91
CA LYS A 84 -0.42 0.29 -8.37
C LYS A 84 -0.01 1.21 -7.20
N LEU A 85 -0.76 1.17 -6.10
CA LEU A 85 -0.43 1.94 -4.91
C LEU A 85 0.91 1.48 -4.31
N VAL A 86 1.11 0.18 -4.14
CA VAL A 86 2.36 -0.41 -3.61
C VAL A 86 3.54 -0.02 -4.51
N VAL A 87 3.40 -0.12 -5.84
CA VAL A 87 4.44 0.33 -6.78
C VAL A 87 4.77 1.81 -6.63
N ARG A 88 3.75 2.66 -6.46
CA ARG A 88 3.94 4.10 -6.25
C ARG A 88 4.69 4.38 -4.94
N LEU A 89 4.35 3.69 -3.86
CA LEU A 89 5.00 3.84 -2.55
C LEU A 89 6.47 3.39 -2.60
N LEU A 90 6.75 2.26 -3.25
CA LEU A 90 8.13 1.77 -3.45
C LEU A 90 9.00 2.80 -4.17
N SER A 91 8.45 3.42 -5.23
CA SER A 91 9.13 4.48 -5.98
C SER A 91 9.32 5.74 -5.13
N ALA A 92 8.28 6.21 -4.44
CA ALA A 92 8.32 7.42 -3.63
C ALA A 92 9.35 7.33 -2.49
N TYR A 93 9.52 6.16 -1.89
CA TYR A 93 10.41 5.94 -0.75
C TYR A 93 11.75 5.29 -1.11
N ASN A 94 12.02 5.09 -2.41
CA ASN A 94 13.22 4.38 -2.89
C ASN A 94 13.42 3.02 -2.18
N LEU A 95 12.35 2.25 -2.05
CA LEU A 95 12.34 0.95 -1.39
C LEU A 95 12.39 -0.21 -2.40
N THR A 96 13.05 -1.29 -2.01
CA THR A 96 13.18 -2.53 -2.78
C THR A 96 11.98 -3.44 -2.55
N ALA A 97 11.27 -3.81 -3.63
CA ALA A 97 10.08 -4.66 -3.54
C ALA A 97 10.34 -6.01 -2.86
N GLN A 98 11.56 -6.54 -2.98
CA GLN A 98 11.93 -7.84 -2.43
C GLN A 98 11.85 -7.88 -0.90
N ASP A 99 12.11 -6.76 -0.22
CA ASP A 99 12.21 -6.70 1.24
C ASP A 99 10.90 -6.30 1.93
N VAL A 100 10.06 -5.52 1.23
CA VAL A 100 8.86 -4.91 1.82
C VAL A 100 7.56 -5.22 1.08
N ALA A 101 7.63 -5.80 -0.13
CA ALA A 101 6.46 -6.12 -0.96
C ALA A 101 6.54 -7.53 -1.61
N PRO A 102 6.61 -8.61 -0.80
CA PRO A 102 6.73 -9.97 -1.30
C PRO A 102 5.53 -10.43 -2.14
N ASN A 103 4.30 -9.96 -1.85
CA ASN A 103 3.10 -10.39 -2.58
C ASN A 103 3.04 -9.77 -3.97
N LEU A 104 3.43 -8.50 -4.13
CA LEU A 104 3.61 -7.88 -5.44
C LEU A 104 4.66 -8.64 -6.26
N SER A 105 5.80 -8.96 -5.64
CA SER A 105 6.89 -9.70 -6.29
C SER A 105 6.45 -11.09 -6.73
N ARG A 106 5.67 -11.78 -5.89
CA ARG A 106 5.06 -13.07 -6.23
C ARG A 106 4.09 -12.94 -7.40
N THR A 107 3.17 -11.97 -7.35
CA THR A 107 2.15 -11.77 -8.40
C THR A 107 2.79 -11.47 -9.76
N ARG A 108 3.86 -10.68 -9.79
CA ARG A 108 4.63 -10.42 -11.03
C ARG A 108 5.25 -11.69 -11.59
N ARG A 109 5.89 -12.51 -10.75
CA ARG A 109 6.47 -13.80 -11.17
C ARG A 109 5.40 -14.75 -11.71
N GLU A 110 4.26 -14.87 -11.03
CA GLU A 110 3.13 -15.67 -11.49
C GLU A 110 2.60 -15.18 -12.86
N GLY A 111 2.52 -13.87 -13.05
CA GLY A 111 2.13 -13.27 -14.33
C GLY A 111 3.10 -13.61 -15.47
N SER A 112 4.41 -13.50 -15.24
CA SER A 112 5.44 -13.89 -16.21
C SER A 112 5.33 -15.38 -16.58
N LEU A 113 5.13 -16.26 -15.60
CA LEU A 113 4.94 -17.69 -15.85
C LEU A 113 3.69 -17.96 -16.69
N ARG A 114 2.56 -17.31 -16.40
CA ARG A 114 1.34 -17.45 -17.21
C ARG A 114 1.56 -17.02 -18.67
N HIS A 115 2.29 -15.93 -18.88
CA HIS A 115 2.61 -15.47 -20.22
C HIS A 115 3.49 -16.48 -20.96
N ILE A 116 4.55 -16.98 -20.32
CA ILE A 116 5.41 -18.04 -20.88
C ILE A 116 4.57 -19.27 -21.25
N THR A 117 3.73 -19.77 -20.33
CA THR A 117 2.86 -20.92 -20.59
C THR A 117 1.94 -20.67 -21.78
N PHE A 118 1.37 -19.47 -21.91
CA PHE A 118 0.53 -19.11 -23.04
C PHE A 118 1.29 -19.18 -24.38
N LEU A 119 2.50 -18.60 -24.45
CA LEU A 119 3.34 -18.65 -25.65
C LEU A 119 3.63 -20.10 -26.06
N TYR A 120 4.03 -20.95 -25.12
CA TYR A 120 4.45 -22.32 -25.42
C TYR A 120 3.30 -23.29 -25.75
N PHE A 121 2.14 -23.15 -25.12
CA PHE A 121 1.08 -24.17 -25.22
C PHE A 121 -0.16 -23.74 -25.99
N VAL A 122 -0.38 -22.44 -26.15
CA VAL A 122 -1.54 -21.92 -26.88
C VAL A 122 -1.11 -21.40 -28.24
N GLU A 123 -0.13 -20.49 -28.27
CA GLU A 123 0.29 -19.84 -29.51
C GLU A 123 1.03 -20.80 -30.45
N ASN A 124 2.03 -21.53 -29.93
CA ASN A 124 2.83 -22.50 -30.70
C ASN A 124 2.09 -23.78 -31.14
N ARG A 125 0.82 -23.99 -30.77
CA ARG A 125 -0.02 -25.09 -31.31
C ARG A 125 -0.85 -24.67 -32.53
N SER A 126 -0.80 -23.39 -32.91
CA SER A 126 -1.58 -22.81 -34.01
C SER A 126 -0.82 -22.77 -35.34
N SER A 127 0.38 -23.36 -35.40
CA SER A 127 1.27 -23.45 -36.56
C SER A 127 1.43 -24.90 -36.99
#